data_AF-A0A382TYB9-F1
#
_entry.id   AF-A0A382TYB9-F1
#
_cell.length_a   1.000
_cell.length_b   1.000
_cell.length_c   1.000
_cell.angle_alpha   90.00
_cell.angle_beta   90.00
_cell.angle_gamma   90.00
#
_symmetry.space_group_name_H-M   'P 1'
#
loop_
_entity.id
_entity.type
_entity.pdbx_description
1 polymer ?
#
loop_
_entity_poly.entity_id
_entity_poly.type
_entity_poly.pdbx_seq_one_letter_code
_entity_poly.pdbx_strand_id
1 'polypeptide(L)' 'MSLRDFIAKRIQTQGPLLFADYMDLALYHPVLGYYARVDRRSGRAGDFYTSVDVGTQFGELLAQQFS' A
#
# COMPACT_ATOMS: atom_id res chain seq x y z
N MET A 1 -14.83 3.63 12.88
CA MET A 1 -14.57 4.75 11.95
C MET A 1 -13.79 4.21 10.76
N SER A 2 -14.29 4.36 9.54
CA SER A 2 -13.62 3.90 8.32
C SER A 2 -12.65 4.97 7.79
N LEU A 3 -11.76 4.58 6.86
CA LEU A 3 -10.91 5.54 6.15
C LEU A 3 -11.76 6.59 5.40
N ARG A 4 -12.87 6.16 4.79
CA ARG A 4 -13.79 7.05 4.10
C ARG A 4 -14.35 8.13 5.03
N ASP A 5 -14.77 7.75 6.23
CA ASP A 5 -15.30 8.70 7.23
C ASP A 5 -14.22 9.71 7.65
N PHE A 6 -12.97 9.24 7.82
CA PHE A 6 -11.83 10.08 8.14
C PHE A 6 -11.56 11.12 7.05
N ILE A 7 -11.47 10.69 5.79
CA ILE A 7 -11.21 11.57 4.64
C ILE A 7 -12.36 12.57 4.45
N ALA A 8 -13.61 12.13 4.56
CA ALA A 8 -14.77 13.02 4.44
C ALA A 8 -14.75 14.13 5.51
N LYS A 9 -14.45 13.78 6.77
CA LYS A 9 -14.33 14.76 7.87
C LYS A 9 -13.17 15.74 7.63
N ARG A 10 -12.02 15.26 7.14
CA ARG A 10 -10.87 16.10 6.79
C ARG A 10 -11.23 17.12 5.70
N ILE A 11 -11.95 16.69 4.66
CA ILE A 11 -12.37 17.58 3.57
C ILE A 11 -13.36 18.64 4.07
N GLN A 12 -14.33 18.25 4.89
CA GLN A 12 -15.31 19.20 5.46
C GLN A 12 -14.66 20.26 6.35
N THR A 13 -13.59 19.91 7.08
CA THR A 13 -12.97 20.81 8.07
C THR A 13 -11.84 21.66 7.51
N GLN A 14 -11.15 21.19 6.47
CA GLN A 14 -9.91 21.80 5.99
C GLN A 14 -9.90 22.02 4.46
N GLY A 15 -11.01 21.73 3.78
CA GLY A 15 -11.15 21.91 2.34
C GLY A 15 -10.70 20.70 1.51
N PRO A 16 -10.81 20.81 0.17
CA PRO A 16 -10.51 19.71 -0.75
C PRO A 16 -9.05 19.23 -0.64
N LEU A 17 -8.84 17.97 -1.00
CA LEU A 17 -7.52 17.33 -1.02
C LEU A 17 -6.99 17.25 -2.45
N LEU A 18 -5.67 17.33 -2.60
CA LEU A 18 -5.03 16.87 -3.83
C LEU A 18 -5.18 15.36 -3.92
N PHE A 19 -5.15 14.84 -5.16
CA PHE A 19 -5.18 13.40 -5.36
C PHE A 19 -3.99 12.69 -4.69
N ALA A 20 -2.81 13.33 -4.66
CA ALA A 20 -1.64 12.81 -3.96
C ALA A 20 -1.90 12.61 -2.46
N ASP A 21 -2.51 13.59 -1.79
CA ASP A 21 -2.86 13.50 -0.37
C ASP A 21 -3.91 12.42 -0.10
N TYR A 22 -4.88 12.28 -1.01
CA TYR A 22 -5.87 11.20 -0.93
C TYR A 22 -5.19 9.82 -1.03
N MET A 23 -4.28 9.65 -1.99
CA MET A 23 -3.55 8.39 -2.19
C MET A 23 -2.63 8.08 -1.01
N ASP A 24 -1.98 9.09 -0.45
CA ASP A 24 -1.15 8.93 0.75
C ASP A 24 -1.98 8.38 1.92
N LEU A 25 -3.15 8.96 2.18
CA LEU A 25 -4.08 8.47 3.20
C LEU A 25 -4.60 7.06 2.88
N ALA A 26 -4.98 6.81 1.63
CA ALA A 26 -5.53 5.53 1.21
C ALA A 26 -4.53 4.37 1.34
N LEU A 27 -3.27 4.63 1.00
CA LEU A 27 -2.22 3.62 1.03
C LEU A 27 -1.58 3.50 2.41
N TYR A 28 -1.31 4.62 3.08
CA TYR A 28 -0.36 4.69 4.18
C TYR A 28 -0.92 5.24 5.50
N HIS A 29 -2.22 5.58 5.60
CA HIS A 29 -2.77 6.01 6.90
C HIS A 29 -2.45 4.96 7.99
N PRO A 30 -1.86 5.33 9.14
CA PRO A 30 -1.21 4.39 10.07
C PRO A 30 -2.09 3.24 10.59
N VAL A 31 -3.40 3.44 10.64
CA VAL A 31 -4.39 2.45 11.13
C VAL A 31 -5.39 2.02 10.05
N LEU A 32 -5.57 2.85 9.02
CA LEU A 32 -6.72 2.75 8.11
C LEU A 32 -6.29 2.51 6.65
N GLY A 33 -5.01 2.75 6.34
CA GLY A 33 -4.46 2.61 5.01
C GLY A 33 -4.30 1.15 4.62
N TYR A 34 -4.31 0.92 3.32
CA TYR A 34 -4.19 -0.39 2.71
C TYR A 34 -2.95 -1.16 3.22
N TYR A 35 -1.78 -0.51 3.21
CA TYR A 35 -0.54 -1.15 3.64
C TYR A 35 -0.42 -1.31 5.17
N ALA A 36 -1.23 -0.59 5.95
CA ALA A 36 -1.23 -0.72 7.41
C ALA A 36 -2.08 -1.89 7.92
N ARG A 37 -3.08 -2.36 7.14
CA ARG A 37 -4.11 -3.29 7.61
C ARG A 37 -3.91 -4.75 7.24
N VAL A 38 -3.17 -5.04 6.18
CA VAL A 38 -3.18 -6.35 5.55
C VAL A 38 -1.82 -7.01 5.70
N ASP A 39 -1.66 -8.08 6.50
CA ASP A 39 -0.34 -8.70 6.69
C ASP A 39 0.25 -9.32 5.41
N ARG A 40 -0.58 -9.89 4.54
CA ARG A 40 -0.19 -10.47 3.24
C ARG A 40 -0.83 -9.71 2.08
N ARG A 41 -0.07 -8.78 1.48
CA ARG A 41 -0.54 -7.93 0.37
C ARG A 41 -0.27 -8.56 -1.01
N SER A 42 0.85 -9.27 -1.15
CA SER A 42 1.28 -9.90 -2.40
C SER A 42 1.24 -11.43 -2.35
N GLY A 43 1.31 -12.06 -3.51
CA GLY A 43 1.34 -13.51 -3.68
C GLY A 43 -0.02 -14.10 -4.00
N ARG A 44 -0.12 -15.44 -4.02
CA ARG A 44 -1.34 -16.15 -4.50
C ARG A 44 -2.63 -15.81 -3.73
N ALA A 45 -2.49 -15.35 -2.49
CA ALA A 45 -3.61 -14.96 -1.63
C ALA A 45 -3.67 -13.44 -1.38
N GLY A 46 -2.81 -12.66 -2.05
CA GLY A 46 -2.80 -11.21 -2.01
C GLY A 46 -3.54 -10.60 -3.20
N ASP A 47 -3.64 -9.27 -3.20
CA ASP A 47 -4.34 -8.53 -4.28
C ASP A 47 -3.49 -8.40 -5.54
N PHE A 48 -2.18 -8.64 -5.43
CA PHE A 48 -1.24 -8.56 -6.52
C PHE A 48 -0.16 -9.63 -6.43
N TYR A 49 0.46 -9.93 -7.58
CA TYR A 49 1.53 -10.91 -7.70
C TYR A 49 2.77 -10.21 -8.25
N THR A 50 3.90 -10.36 -7.58
CA THR A 50 5.18 -9.71 -7.89
C THR A 50 6.25 -10.74 -8.25
N SER A 51 7.39 -10.28 -8.76
CA SER A 51 8.50 -11.16 -9.16
C SER A 51 9.04 -12.02 -8.01
N VAL A 52 9.03 -11.52 -6.78
CA VAL A 52 9.45 -12.29 -5.59
C VAL A 52 8.46 -13.37 -5.20
N ASP A 53 7.21 -13.28 -5.65
CA ASP A 53 6.18 -14.30 -5.37
C ASP A 53 6.30 -15.52 -6.29
N VAL A 54 7.06 -15.43 -7.40
CA VAL A 54 7.22 -16.52 -8.40
C VAL A 54 8.11 -17.65 -7.87
N GLY A 55 9.23 -17.31 -7.24
CA GLY A 55 10.30 -18.23 -6.85
C GLY A 55 11.57 -17.49 -6.44
N THR A 56 12.62 -18.24 -6.09
CA THR A 56 13.88 -17.67 -5.55
C THR A 56 14.75 -16.98 -6.60
N GLN A 57 14.52 -17.25 -7.88
CA GLN A 57 15.41 -16.85 -8.98
C GLN A 57 15.57 -15.33 -9.09
N PHE A 58 14.51 -14.55 -8.85
CA PHE A 58 14.60 -13.10 -8.90
C PHE A 58 15.59 -12.54 -7.85
N GLY A 59 15.57 -13.11 -6.63
CA GLY A 59 16.51 -12.72 -5.57
C GLY A 59 17.94 -13.19 -5.84
N GLU A 60 18.10 -14.41 -6.37
CA GLU A 60 19.41 -14.97 -6.74
C GLU A 60 20.12 -14.13 -7.81
N LEU A 61 19.38 -13.68 -8.83
CA LEU A 61 19.92 -12.82 -9.89
C LEU A 61 20.32 -11.44 -9.36
N LEU A 62 19.53 -10.84 -8.46
CA LEU A 62 19.89 -9.58 -7.81
C LEU A 62 21.15 -9.72 -6.96
N ALA A 63 21.30 -10.82 -6.22
CA ALA A 63 22.49 -11.09 -5.41
C ALA A 63 23.76 -11.19 -6.28
N GLN A 64 23.68 -11.83 -7.45
CA GLN A 64 24.78 -11.89 -8.42
C GLN A 64 25.09 -10.52 -9.05
N GLN A 65 24.07 -9.70 -9.29
CA GLN A 65 24.25 -8.36 -9.88
C GLN A 65 24.90 -7.37 -8.90
N PHE A 66 24.66 -7.51 -7.61
CA PHE A 66 25.18 -6.62 -6.57
C PHE A 66 26.47 -7.10 -5.91
N SER A 67 26.99 -8.29 -6.28
CA SER A 67 28.24 -8.85 -5.75
C SER A 67 29.48 -8.19 -6.31
#